data_AF-A0AAP0GRH7-F1
#
_entry.id   AF-A0AAP0GRH7-F1
#
_cell.length_a   1.000
_cell.length_b   1.000
_cell.length_c   1.000
_cell.angle_alpha   90.00
_cell.angle_beta   90.00
_cell.angle_gamma   90.00
#
_symmetry.space_group_name_H-M   'P 1'
#
loop_
_entity.id
_entity.type
_entity.pdbx_description
1 polymer ?
#
loop_
_entity_poly.entity_id
_entity_poly.type
_entity_poly.pdbx_seq_one_letter_code
_entity_poly.pdbx_strand_id
1 'polypeptide(L)'
;MMIRSVPFQAPPVHSPPLAPATTTTICCSSRNNAYIPKLEPFSRSRSKLDRVVKDPPLIQKSENDLADYCSTLEGDPSYSCWRAYFELKDLEKEAPKEDVERMILESGGVKSLIGCLHGISEIHKAKKQSELNGSNVNSMVSECTPAVEVRRACPVPDGVPKSREEMEEEEKGMMPDSPFTRLLRAKGRFPAWYSPVPDHETQ
;
A
#
# COMPACT_ATOMS: atom_id res chain seq x y z
N MET A 1 70.28 40.06 16.44
CA MET A 1 70.96 38.81 16.86
C MET A 1 70.75 37.79 15.77
N MET A 2 71.83 37.40 15.09
CA MET A 2 71.82 36.36 14.06
C MET A 2 71.83 34.99 14.76
N ILE A 3 70.77 34.20 14.58
CA ILE A 3 70.73 32.82 15.02
C ILE A 3 70.65 31.93 13.79
N ARG A 4 71.64 31.05 13.71
CA ARG A 4 72.00 30.18 12.59
C ARG A 4 70.94 29.12 12.38
N SER A 5 70.53 28.94 11.12
CA SER A 5 69.76 27.78 10.68
C SER A 5 70.58 26.50 10.86
N VAL A 6 70.03 25.54 11.60
CA VAL A 6 70.55 24.18 11.71
C VAL A 6 69.69 23.29 10.80
N PRO A 7 70.26 22.47 9.89
CA PRO A 7 69.47 21.52 9.12
C PRO A 7 69.01 20.39 10.04
N PHE A 8 67.69 20.25 10.19
CA PHE A 8 67.09 19.11 10.89
C PHE A 8 67.04 17.91 9.94
N GLN A 9 67.80 16.88 10.30
CA GLN A 9 67.92 15.62 9.59
C GLN A 9 66.64 14.79 9.78
N ALA A 10 65.95 14.46 8.70
CA ALA A 10 64.76 13.61 8.73
C ALA A 10 65.14 12.14 9.04
N PRO A 11 64.39 11.43 9.89
CA PRO A 11 64.59 10.00 10.11
C PRO A 11 63.99 9.18 8.95
N PRO A 12 64.63 8.08 8.51
CA PRO A 12 64.04 7.15 7.57
C PRO A 12 63.01 6.28 8.28
N VAL A 13 61.74 6.42 7.92
CA VAL A 13 60.68 5.50 8.37
C VAL A 13 60.28 4.63 7.19
N HIS A 14 60.58 3.35 7.36
CA HIS A 14 60.39 2.26 6.44
C HIS A 14 58.93 2.16 5.95
N SER A 15 58.79 2.12 4.62
CA SER A 15 57.61 1.59 3.95
C SER A 15 57.46 0.10 4.24
N PRO A 16 56.27 -0.38 4.66
CA PRO A 16 56.02 -1.81 4.73
C PRO A 16 55.91 -2.40 3.32
N PRO A 17 56.40 -3.63 3.10
CA PRO A 17 56.41 -4.28 1.80
C PRO A 17 55.01 -4.72 1.38
N LEU A 18 54.77 -4.66 0.07
CA LEU A 18 53.66 -5.29 -0.64
C LEU A 18 53.44 -6.73 -0.12
N ALA A 19 52.24 -7.00 0.37
CA ALA A 19 51.82 -8.35 0.70
C ALA A 19 51.77 -9.20 -0.59
N PRO A 20 52.46 -10.36 -0.64
CA PRO A 20 52.27 -11.30 -1.73
C PRO A 20 50.90 -11.97 -1.61
N ALA A 21 50.20 -12.04 -2.74
CA ALA A 21 48.98 -12.80 -2.92
C ALA A 21 49.18 -14.25 -2.44
N THR A 22 48.44 -14.66 -1.42
CA THR A 22 48.35 -16.06 -1.01
C THR A 22 47.48 -16.80 -2.00
N THR A 23 48.08 -17.27 -3.09
CA THR A 23 47.55 -18.40 -3.85
C THR A 23 47.68 -19.63 -2.96
N THR A 24 46.58 -20.02 -2.31
CA THR A 24 46.46 -21.32 -1.64
C THR A 24 46.61 -22.43 -2.68
N THR A 25 47.84 -22.91 -2.86
CA THR A 25 48.11 -24.16 -3.57
C THR A 25 47.62 -25.30 -2.70
N ILE A 26 46.50 -25.91 -3.08
CA ILE A 26 45.97 -27.11 -2.43
C ILE A 26 46.86 -28.28 -2.85
N CYS A 27 47.79 -28.68 -1.97
CA CYS A 27 48.57 -29.90 -2.13
C CYS A 27 47.69 -31.12 -1.81
N CYS A 28 47.10 -31.73 -2.83
CA CYS A 28 46.42 -33.01 -2.70
C CYS A 28 47.45 -34.15 -2.56
N SER A 29 47.80 -34.51 -1.33
CA SER A 29 48.49 -35.76 -1.05
C SER A 29 47.53 -36.94 -1.26
N SER A 30 47.57 -37.54 -2.44
CA SER A 30 46.93 -38.83 -2.74
C SER A 30 47.63 -39.93 -1.94
N ARG A 31 47.03 -40.33 -0.81
CA ARG A 31 47.41 -41.54 -0.06
C ARG A 31 46.29 -42.56 -0.14
N ASN A 32 46.60 -43.64 -0.85
CA ASN A 32 46.07 -45.01 -0.77
C ASN A 32 44.56 -45.24 -0.69
N ASN A 33 44.08 -45.95 -1.71
CA ASN A 33 42.77 -46.56 -1.86
C ASN A 33 42.50 -47.62 -0.77
N ALA A 34 41.93 -47.22 0.36
CA ALA A 34 41.24 -48.12 1.27
C ALA A 34 39.88 -47.52 1.64
N TYR A 35 38.88 -47.90 0.85
CA TYR A 35 37.44 -47.73 1.08
C TYR A 35 37.02 -46.45 1.81
N ILE A 36 37.06 -45.31 1.09
CA ILE A 36 36.27 -44.14 1.46
C ILE A 36 34.83 -44.45 1.03
N PRO A 37 33.86 -44.61 1.96
CA PRO A 37 32.46 -44.72 1.57
C PRO A 37 32.13 -43.44 0.79
N LYS A 38 31.76 -43.57 -0.49
CA LYS A 38 31.38 -42.44 -1.33
C LYS A 38 30.13 -41.79 -0.70
N LEU A 39 30.36 -40.81 0.16
CA LEU A 39 29.30 -39.92 0.60
C LEU A 39 28.89 -39.11 -0.61
N GLU A 40 27.59 -39.15 -0.91
CA GLU A 40 26.95 -38.31 -1.91
C GLU A 40 27.45 -36.86 -1.76
N PRO A 41 27.81 -36.17 -2.85
CA PRO A 41 28.23 -34.77 -2.79
C PRO A 41 27.21 -33.94 -2.01
N PHE A 42 27.64 -33.36 -0.88
CA PHE A 42 26.80 -32.52 0.01
C PHE A 42 26.29 -31.22 -0.64
N SER A 43 26.58 -30.99 -1.90
CA SER A 43 26.32 -29.73 -2.58
C SER A 43 26.25 -29.93 -4.09
N ARG A 44 25.05 -30.27 -4.61
CA ARG A 44 24.48 -29.72 -5.86
C ARG A 44 23.12 -30.29 -6.29
N SER A 45 22.58 -31.30 -5.61
CA SER A 45 21.31 -31.94 -6.00
C SER A 45 20.29 -32.06 -4.87
N ARG A 46 20.23 -31.09 -3.94
CA ARG A 46 18.99 -30.84 -3.19
C ARG A 46 17.97 -30.21 -4.14
N SER A 47 17.59 -31.00 -5.14
CA SER A 47 16.26 -31.11 -5.73
C SER A 47 15.44 -29.82 -5.65
N LYS A 48 15.75 -28.90 -6.57
CA LYS A 48 14.82 -27.81 -6.93
C LYS A 48 13.41 -28.37 -7.20
N LEU A 49 13.33 -29.62 -7.63
CA LEU A 49 12.10 -30.37 -7.86
C LEU A 49 11.46 -30.99 -6.59
N ASP A 50 12.19 -31.30 -5.52
CA ASP A 50 11.62 -31.91 -4.29
C ASP A 50 10.98 -30.86 -3.39
N ARG A 51 11.42 -29.59 -3.46
CA ARG A 51 10.69 -28.47 -2.85
C ARG A 51 9.37 -28.19 -3.57
N VAL A 52 9.36 -28.29 -4.90
CA VAL A 52 8.16 -28.12 -5.73
C VAL A 52 7.10 -29.20 -5.46
N VAL A 53 7.50 -30.39 -5.00
CA VAL A 53 6.57 -31.52 -4.76
C VAL A 53 6.00 -31.54 -3.33
N LYS A 54 6.62 -30.84 -2.37
CA LYS A 54 6.21 -30.87 -0.95
C LYS A 54 5.61 -29.58 -0.42
N ASP A 55 6.01 -28.43 -0.98
CA ASP A 55 5.43 -27.17 -0.55
C ASP A 55 4.09 -26.97 -1.27
N PRO A 56 2.97 -26.72 -0.54
CA PRO A 56 1.72 -26.31 -1.15
C PRO A 56 2.01 -25.13 -2.10
N PRO A 57 1.31 -25.02 -3.25
CA PRO A 57 1.49 -23.89 -4.15
C PRO A 57 1.41 -22.60 -3.33
N LEU A 58 2.38 -21.69 -3.52
CA LEU A 58 2.56 -20.52 -2.66
C LEU A 58 1.26 -19.70 -2.56
N ILE A 59 0.50 -19.69 -3.66
CA ILE A 59 -0.84 -19.10 -3.76
C ILE A 59 -1.79 -19.72 -2.73
N GLN A 60 -1.94 -21.05 -2.70
CA GLN A 60 -2.81 -21.73 -1.73
C GLN A 60 -2.40 -21.45 -0.28
N LYS A 61 -1.10 -21.36 -0.01
CA LYS A 61 -0.63 -20.97 1.33
C LYS A 61 -1.08 -19.55 1.66
N SER A 62 -0.86 -18.60 0.75
CA SER A 62 -1.27 -17.20 0.96
C SER A 62 -2.78 -17.02 1.09
N GLU A 63 -3.58 -17.86 0.44
CA GLU A 63 -5.04 -17.90 0.57
C GLU A 63 -5.47 -18.34 1.96
N ASN A 64 -4.87 -19.41 2.48
CA ASN A 64 -5.13 -19.85 3.84
C ASN A 64 -4.69 -18.79 4.86
N ASP A 65 -3.49 -18.21 4.68
CA ASP A 65 -2.98 -17.15 5.55
C ASP A 65 -3.90 -15.91 5.52
N LEU A 66 -4.46 -15.57 4.35
CA LEU A 66 -5.47 -14.50 4.20
C LEU A 66 -6.76 -14.87 4.93
N ALA A 67 -7.31 -16.07 4.71
CA ALA A 67 -8.55 -16.51 5.35
C ALA A 67 -8.43 -16.51 6.88
N ASP A 68 -7.33 -17.03 7.40
CA ASP A 68 -7.01 -17.02 8.82
C ASP A 68 -6.92 -15.57 9.33
N TYR A 69 -6.21 -14.69 8.64
CA TYR A 69 -6.12 -13.28 9.01
C TYR A 69 -7.48 -12.57 8.97
N CYS A 70 -8.28 -12.76 7.92
CA CYS A 70 -9.59 -12.15 7.79
C CYS A 70 -10.56 -12.61 8.90
N SER A 71 -10.41 -13.83 9.41
CA SER A 71 -11.20 -14.36 10.53
C SER A 71 -10.91 -13.66 11.86
N THR A 72 -9.74 -13.01 12.00
CA THR A 72 -9.37 -12.26 13.21
C THR A 72 -9.87 -10.81 13.22
N LEU A 73 -10.41 -10.33 12.10
CA LEU A 73 -10.88 -8.95 11.93
C LEU A 73 -12.41 -8.88 12.04
N GLU A 74 -12.93 -7.72 12.45
CA GLU A 74 -14.37 -7.43 12.49
C GLU A 74 -14.69 -6.12 11.76
N GLY A 75 -15.90 -6.00 11.21
CA GLY A 75 -16.40 -4.78 10.56
C GLY A 75 -15.84 -4.51 9.16
N ASP A 76 -15.66 -3.24 8.81
CA ASP A 76 -15.13 -2.82 7.51
C ASP A 76 -13.77 -3.45 7.13
N PRO A 77 -12.77 -3.57 8.02
CA PRO A 77 -11.51 -4.20 7.65
C PRO A 77 -11.64 -5.69 7.37
N SER A 78 -12.58 -6.41 8.00
CA SER A 78 -12.83 -7.81 7.66
C SER A 78 -13.45 -7.95 6.27
N TYR A 79 -14.39 -7.07 5.93
CA TYR A 79 -14.99 -7.04 4.60
C TYR A 79 -13.97 -6.72 3.51
N SER A 80 -13.10 -5.74 3.73
CA SER A 80 -11.98 -5.43 2.82
C SER A 80 -11.04 -6.63 2.66
N CYS A 81 -10.68 -7.29 3.77
CA CYS A 81 -9.82 -8.47 3.75
C CYS A 81 -10.41 -9.62 2.91
N TRP A 82 -11.69 -9.96 3.14
CA TRP A 82 -12.38 -10.99 2.38
C TRP A 82 -12.53 -10.62 0.91
N ARG A 83 -12.71 -9.33 0.59
CA ARG A 83 -12.68 -8.84 -0.79
C ARG A 83 -11.33 -9.11 -1.44
N ALA A 84 -10.22 -8.82 -0.75
CA ALA A 84 -8.88 -9.10 -1.27
C ALA A 84 -8.66 -10.61 -1.50
N TYR A 85 -9.19 -11.47 -0.63
CA TYR A 85 -9.16 -12.92 -0.84
C TYR A 85 -9.81 -13.34 -2.18
N PHE A 86 -10.97 -12.77 -2.53
CA PHE A 86 -11.60 -13.04 -3.82
C PHE A 86 -10.83 -12.42 -5.00
N GLU A 87 -10.24 -11.24 -4.81
CA GLU A 87 -9.40 -10.61 -5.84
C GLU A 87 -8.14 -11.44 -6.13
N LEU A 88 -7.53 -12.07 -5.12
CA LEU A 88 -6.42 -13.00 -5.33
C LEU A 88 -6.86 -14.22 -6.17
N LYS A 89 -8.05 -14.76 -5.89
CA LYS A 89 -8.64 -15.87 -6.66
C LYS A 89 -8.97 -15.50 -8.10
N ASP A 90 -9.34 -14.26 -8.35
CA ASP A 90 -9.61 -13.79 -9.69
C ASP A 90 -8.30 -13.51 -10.45
N LEU A 91 -7.29 -12.96 -9.78
CA LEU A 91 -5.94 -12.82 -10.35
C LEU A 91 -5.29 -14.16 -10.69
N GLU A 92 -5.51 -15.21 -9.89
CA GLU A 92 -5.05 -16.57 -10.23
C GLU A 92 -5.62 -17.06 -11.57
N LYS A 93 -6.82 -16.60 -11.97
CA LYS A 93 -7.47 -16.97 -13.24
C LYS A 93 -7.06 -16.06 -14.39
N GLU A 94 -6.83 -14.78 -14.13
CA GLU A 94 -6.53 -13.78 -15.16
C GLU A 94 -5.04 -13.72 -15.55
N ALA A 95 -4.15 -13.95 -14.58
CA ALA A 95 -2.70 -13.78 -14.72
C ALA A 95 -1.95 -15.13 -14.66
N PRO A 96 -0.73 -15.21 -15.21
CA PRO A 96 0.11 -16.39 -15.04
C PRO A 96 0.49 -16.58 -13.56
N LYS A 97 0.57 -17.85 -13.13
CA LYS A 97 0.81 -18.21 -11.72
C LYS A 97 2.13 -17.64 -11.20
N GLU A 98 3.14 -17.59 -12.06
CA GLU A 98 4.47 -17.08 -11.71
C GLU A 98 4.45 -15.60 -11.32
N ASP A 99 3.59 -14.79 -11.94
CA ASP A 99 3.48 -13.36 -11.62
C ASP A 99 2.70 -13.14 -10.33
N VAL A 100 1.66 -13.95 -10.08
CA VAL A 100 0.91 -13.94 -8.81
C VAL A 100 1.82 -14.35 -7.64
N GLU A 101 2.62 -15.40 -7.81
CA GLU A 101 3.59 -15.83 -6.80
C GLU A 101 4.65 -14.77 -6.51
N ARG A 102 5.15 -14.11 -7.55
CA ARG A 102 6.10 -13.00 -7.40
C ARG A 102 5.50 -11.85 -6.60
N MET A 103 4.27 -11.44 -6.92
CA MET A 103 3.55 -10.41 -6.17
C MET A 103 3.38 -10.78 -4.70
N ILE A 104 3.06 -12.04 -4.39
CA ILE A 104 2.94 -12.52 -3.00
C ILE A 104 4.27 -12.39 -2.26
N LEU A 105 5.39 -12.74 -2.91
CA LEU A 105 6.73 -12.62 -2.33
C LEU A 105 7.14 -11.16 -2.12
N GLU A 106 6.86 -10.28 -3.09
CA GLU A 106 7.18 -8.85 -3.04
C GLU A 106 6.38 -8.13 -1.94
N SER A 107 5.14 -8.56 -1.70
CA SER A 107 4.26 -7.96 -0.69
C SER A 107 4.77 -8.14 0.74
N GLY A 108 5.62 -9.13 1.02
CA GLY A 108 6.29 -9.29 2.32
C GLY A 108 5.38 -9.52 3.54
N GLY A 109 4.07 -9.76 3.35
CA GLY A 109 3.11 -10.06 4.43
C GLY A 109 1.65 -9.85 4.05
N VAL A 110 0.74 -10.48 4.81
CA VAL A 110 -0.71 -10.51 4.51
C VAL A 110 -1.37 -9.14 4.50
N LYS A 111 -1.01 -8.24 5.44
CA LYS A 111 -1.58 -6.88 5.49
C LYS A 111 -1.21 -6.04 4.26
N SER A 112 0.04 -6.14 3.81
CA SER A 112 0.51 -5.44 2.61
C SER A 112 -0.10 -6.07 1.36
N LEU A 113 -0.18 -7.40 1.32
CA LEU A 113 -0.79 -8.15 0.23
C LEU A 113 -2.25 -7.72 -0.02
N ILE A 114 -3.06 -7.54 1.04
CA ILE A 114 -4.44 -7.05 0.92
C ILE A 114 -4.49 -5.71 0.19
N GLY A 115 -3.62 -4.76 0.55
CA GLY A 115 -3.53 -3.46 -0.13
C GLY A 115 -3.09 -3.58 -1.59
N CYS A 116 -2.09 -4.42 -1.86
CA CYS A 116 -1.62 -4.69 -3.22
C CYS A 116 -2.72 -5.29 -4.10
N LEU A 117 -3.50 -6.25 -3.57
CA LEU A 117 -4.61 -6.89 -4.28
C LEU A 117 -5.70 -5.88 -4.66
N HIS A 118 -6.09 -5.01 -3.72
CA HIS A 118 -7.04 -3.94 -4.01
C HIS A 118 -6.52 -3.01 -5.11
N GLY A 119 -5.26 -2.57 -5.02
CA GLY A 119 -4.66 -1.69 -6.02
C GLY A 119 -4.61 -2.31 -7.42
N ILE A 120 -4.21 -3.59 -7.53
CA ILE A 120 -4.14 -4.28 -8.82
C ILE A 120 -5.55 -4.51 -9.39
N SER A 121 -6.51 -4.90 -8.55
CA SER A 121 -7.92 -5.06 -8.93
C SER A 121 -8.52 -3.76 -9.48
N GLU A 122 -8.24 -2.62 -8.83
CA GLU A 122 -8.65 -1.31 -9.30
C GLU A 122 -8.00 -0.94 -10.65
N ILE A 123 -6.71 -1.22 -10.82
CA ILE A 123 -6.00 -1.02 -12.10
C ILE A 123 -6.58 -1.89 -13.20
N HIS A 124 -6.88 -3.16 -12.93
CA HIS A 124 -7.49 -4.09 -13.89
C HIS A 124 -8.89 -3.61 -14.31
N LYS A 125 -9.70 -3.15 -13.35
CA LYS A 125 -11.03 -2.58 -13.61
C LYS A 125 -10.94 -1.29 -14.42
N ALA A 126 -10.04 -0.38 -14.06
CA ALA A 126 -9.83 0.88 -14.77
C ALA A 126 -9.33 0.64 -16.21
N LYS A 127 -8.41 -0.31 -16.40
CA LYS A 127 -7.93 -0.71 -17.72
C LYS A 127 -9.08 -1.25 -18.58
N LYS A 128 -9.86 -2.19 -18.05
CA LYS A 128 -11.04 -2.77 -18.72
C LYS A 128 -12.08 -1.71 -19.06
N GLN A 129 -12.29 -0.72 -18.19
CA GLN A 129 -13.18 0.41 -18.46
C GLN A 129 -12.61 1.36 -19.52
N SER A 130 -11.30 1.61 -19.57
CA SER A 130 -10.68 2.44 -20.61
C SER A 130 -10.68 1.80 -22.00
N GLU A 131 -10.64 0.47 -22.05
CA GLU A 131 -10.73 -0.30 -23.29
C GLU A 131 -12.15 -0.25 -23.87
N LEU A 132 -13.17 -0.16 -23.00
CA LEU A 132 -14.58 -0.03 -23.39
C LEU A 132 -14.98 1.43 -23.67
N ASN A 133 -14.44 2.37 -22.88
CA ASN A 133 -14.68 3.80 -23.00
C ASN A 133 -13.46 4.44 -23.68
N GLY A 134 -13.35 4.25 -25.00
CA GLY A 134 -12.18 4.64 -25.79
C GLY A 134 -11.58 5.99 -25.38
N SER A 135 -10.30 5.95 -24.99
CA SER A 135 -9.37 7.07 -24.82
C SER A 135 -9.97 8.36 -24.22
N ASN A 136 -9.97 8.49 -22.89
CA ASN A 136 -9.83 9.82 -22.30
C ASN A 136 -8.77 9.77 -21.21
N VAL A 137 -7.60 10.29 -21.57
CA VAL A 137 -6.44 10.43 -20.69
C VAL A 137 -6.68 11.67 -19.84
N ASN A 138 -6.56 11.55 -18.52
CA ASN A 138 -5.54 12.28 -17.76
C ASN A 138 -5.58 11.92 -16.28
N SER A 139 -4.50 11.29 -15.86
CA SER A 139 -3.99 11.23 -14.50
C SER A 139 -3.58 12.62 -14.03
N MET A 140 -3.88 12.95 -12.77
CA MET A 140 -3.08 13.92 -12.01
C MET A 140 -3.12 13.58 -10.52
N VAL A 141 -2.00 12.99 -10.09
CA VAL A 141 -1.27 13.23 -8.84
C VAL A 141 -1.81 12.63 -7.54
N SER A 142 -1.07 11.59 -7.14
CA SER A 142 -0.74 11.18 -5.79
C SER A 142 -0.10 12.32 -4.99
N GLU A 143 -0.68 12.67 -3.84
CA GLU A 143 0.07 13.19 -2.69
C GLU A 143 -0.46 12.54 -1.41
N CYS A 144 0.49 12.00 -0.63
CA CYS A 144 0.26 11.44 0.69
C CYS A 144 0.21 12.55 1.77
N THR A 145 -0.57 12.27 2.82
CA THR A 145 -0.59 12.85 4.19
C THR A 145 -1.60 13.99 4.46
N PRO A 146 -2.02 14.22 5.73
CA PRO A 146 -3.14 13.50 6.35
C PRO A 146 -4.20 14.47 6.91
N ALA A 147 -5.46 14.33 6.50
CA ALA A 147 -6.59 14.89 7.25
C ALA A 147 -7.82 14.05 6.96
N VAL A 148 -8.29 13.34 7.98
CA VAL A 148 -9.55 12.61 7.95
C VAL A 148 -10.67 13.64 7.91
N GLU A 149 -11.02 14.07 6.71
CA GLU A 149 -12.31 14.68 6.43
C GLU A 149 -12.98 13.76 5.43
N VAL A 150 -13.82 12.86 5.96
CA VAL A 150 -14.72 12.01 5.19
C VAL A 150 -15.63 12.95 4.41
N ARG A 151 -15.18 13.36 3.22
CA ARG A 151 -16.04 13.95 2.22
C ARG A 151 -16.97 12.84 1.79
N ARG A 152 -18.14 12.77 2.44
CA ARG A 152 -19.31 12.16 1.83
C ARG A 152 -19.39 12.80 0.45
N ALA A 153 -19.17 12.01 -0.60
CA ALA A 153 -19.61 12.37 -1.92
C ALA A 153 -21.15 12.35 -1.84
N CYS A 154 -21.73 13.43 -1.32
CA CYS A 154 -23.16 13.64 -1.43
C CYS A 154 -23.43 13.70 -2.95
N PRO A 155 -24.32 12.85 -3.48
CA PRO A 155 -24.80 13.04 -4.84
C PRO A 155 -25.30 14.47 -4.95
N VAL A 156 -24.80 15.21 -5.94
CA VAL A 156 -25.40 16.49 -6.28
C VAL A 156 -26.85 16.17 -6.63
N PRO A 157 -27.85 16.71 -5.90
CA PRO A 157 -29.23 16.42 -6.22
C PRO A 157 -29.47 16.82 -7.67
N ASP A 158 -30.01 15.90 -8.45
CA ASP A 158 -30.43 16.14 -9.83
C ASP A 158 -31.19 17.46 -9.84
N GLY A 159 -30.68 18.46 -10.58
CA GLY A 159 -31.13 19.86 -10.50
C GLY A 159 -32.55 20.13 -11.00
N VAL A 160 -33.43 19.14 -10.91
CA VAL A 160 -34.85 19.22 -11.18
C VAL A 160 -35.51 19.96 -10.01
N PRO A 161 -36.18 21.10 -10.25
CA PRO A 161 -36.94 21.77 -9.21
C PRO A 161 -38.03 20.82 -8.72
N LYS A 162 -38.20 20.72 -7.39
CA LYS A 162 -39.25 19.93 -6.75
C LYS A 162 -40.60 20.21 -7.40
N SER A 163 -41.38 19.16 -7.63
CA SER A 163 -42.73 19.33 -8.16
C SER A 163 -43.62 20.02 -7.11
N ARG A 164 -44.68 20.71 -7.55
CA ARG A 164 -45.59 21.41 -6.63
C ARG A 164 -46.25 20.45 -5.63
N GLU A 165 -46.59 19.25 -6.08
CA GLU A 165 -47.21 18.20 -5.25
C GLU A 165 -46.25 17.71 -4.15
N GLU A 166 -44.98 17.52 -4.48
CA GLU A 166 -43.93 17.13 -3.53
C GLU A 166 -43.69 18.22 -2.46
N MET A 167 -43.79 19.50 -2.83
CA MET A 167 -43.65 20.61 -1.89
C MET A 167 -44.80 20.65 -0.86
N GLU A 168 -46.03 20.37 -1.29
CA GLU A 168 -47.21 20.33 -0.42
C GLU A 168 -47.19 19.10 0.52
N GLU A 169 -46.67 17.96 0.05
CA GLU A 169 -46.51 16.76 0.89
C GLU A 169 -45.43 16.94 1.96
N GLU A 170 -44.30 17.57 1.61
CA GLU A 170 -43.25 17.91 2.57
C GLU A 170 -43.78 18.83 3.68
N GLU A 171 -44.52 19.89 3.33
CA GLU A 171 -45.11 20.80 4.32
C GLU A 171 -46.08 20.09 5.25
N LYS A 172 -46.88 19.16 4.71
CA LYS A 172 -47.86 18.39 5.47
C LYS A 172 -47.22 17.34 6.39
N GLY A 173 -46.05 16.83 6.02
CA GLY A 173 -45.29 15.85 6.79
C GLY A 173 -44.42 16.45 7.91
N MET A 174 -44.24 17.77 7.94
CA MET A 174 -43.42 18.43 8.96
C MET A 174 -44.09 18.38 10.33
N MET A 175 -43.32 17.97 11.36
CA MET A 175 -43.79 18.05 12.75
C MET A 175 -44.00 19.50 13.17
N PRO A 176 -45.04 19.79 13.98
CA PRO A 176 -45.29 21.14 14.44
C PRO A 176 -44.11 21.70 15.23
N ASP A 177 -43.72 22.93 14.91
CA ASP A 177 -42.61 23.59 15.58
C ASP A 177 -42.91 23.84 17.06
N SER A 178 -41.97 23.45 17.92
CA SER A 178 -42.01 23.79 19.34
C SER A 178 -41.94 25.32 19.54
N PRO A 179 -42.40 25.86 20.69
CA PRO A 179 -42.28 27.28 21.00
C PRO A 179 -40.82 27.78 20.94
N PHE A 180 -39.89 26.92 21.34
CA PHE A 180 -38.46 27.23 21.38
C PHE A 180 -37.83 27.26 19.97
N THR A 181 -38.13 26.27 19.11
CA THR A 181 -37.60 26.25 17.73
C THR A 181 -38.16 27.40 16.90
N ARG A 182 -39.43 27.76 17.10
CA ARG A 182 -40.04 28.96 16.49
C ARG A 182 -39.35 30.25 16.94
N LEU A 183 -39.01 30.39 18.22
CA LEU A 183 -38.26 31.55 18.73
C LEU A 183 -36.86 31.63 18.11
N LEU A 184 -36.13 30.51 18.07
CA LEU A 184 -34.81 30.46 17.45
C LEU A 184 -34.86 30.81 15.97
N ARG A 185 -35.87 30.35 15.22
CA ARG A 185 -36.06 30.70 13.81
C ARG A 185 -36.37 32.19 13.64
N ALA A 186 -37.23 32.74 14.48
CA ALA A 186 -37.58 34.16 14.45
C ALA A 186 -36.38 35.07 14.79
N LYS A 187 -35.52 34.65 15.73
CA LYS A 187 -34.34 35.41 16.15
C LYS A 187 -33.07 35.11 15.34
N GLY A 188 -33.00 33.96 14.69
CA GLY A 188 -31.87 33.48 13.89
C GLY A 188 -32.00 33.78 12.40
N ARG A 189 -32.75 34.83 12.04
CA ARG A 189 -33.05 35.19 10.63
C ARG A 189 -31.81 35.58 9.84
N PHE A 190 -30.72 35.92 10.52
CA PHE A 190 -29.44 36.27 9.89
C PHE A 190 -28.41 35.16 10.11
N PRO A 191 -27.61 34.82 9.08
CA PRO A 191 -26.47 33.93 9.24
C PRO A 191 -25.55 34.40 10.37
N ALA A 192 -24.86 33.47 11.03
CA ALA A 192 -23.96 33.79 12.15
C ALA A 192 -22.84 34.79 11.80
N TRP A 193 -22.52 34.94 10.50
CA TRP A 193 -21.51 35.85 9.98
C TRP A 193 -22.07 37.17 9.45
N TYR A 194 -23.39 37.36 9.47
CA TYR A 194 -24.05 38.57 8.96
C TYR A 194 -24.89 39.22 10.06
N SER A 195 -24.56 40.44 10.41
CA SER A 195 -25.44 41.32 11.17
C SER A 195 -25.86 42.45 10.23
N PRO A 196 -27.16 42.72 10.05
CA PRO A 196 -27.59 43.90 9.31
C PRO A 196 -27.05 45.16 10.00
N VAL A 197 -26.63 46.12 9.19
CA VAL A 197 -26.18 47.43 9.67
C VAL A 197 -27.41 48.16 10.23
N PRO A 198 -27.32 48.78 11.43
CA PRO A 198 -28.44 49.54 11.98
C PRO A 198 -28.84 50.66 11.02
N ASP A 199 -30.12 50.72 10.67
CA ASP A 199 -30.70 51.86 9.95
C ASP A 199 -30.56 53.09 10.85
N HIS A 200 -29.52 53.89 10.61
CA HIS A 200 -29.40 55.21 11.19
C HIS A 200 -30.24 56.14 10.31
N GLU A 201 -31.24 56.76 10.92
CA GLU A 201 -32.28 57.52 10.24
C GLU A 201 -31.69 58.56 9.28
N THR A 202 -32.00 58.43 7.99
CA THR A 202 -31.96 59.56 7.05
C THR A 202 -33.18 60.43 7.31
N GLN A 203 -32.98 61.51 8.08
CA GLN A 203 -33.86 62.69 8.08
C GLN A 203 -33.72 63.48 6.79
#